data_AF-A0A942DPA8-F1
#
_entry.id   AF-A0A942DPA8-F1
#
_cell.length_a   1.000
_cell.length_b   1.000
_cell.length_c   1.000
_cell.angle_alpha   90.00
_cell.angle_beta   90.00
_cell.angle_gamma   90.00
#
_symmetry.space_group_name_H-M   'P 1'
#
loop_
_entity.id
_entity.type
_entity.pdbx_description
1 polymer ?
#
loop_
_entity_poly.entity_id
_entity_poly.type
_entity_poly.pdbx_seq_one_letter_code
_entity_poly.pdbx_strand_id
1 'polypeptide(L)' 'METKIHFRRCHMCGTLNEASGQLVGNCSSCGKHLAPFHYFDESIFMGLPLRKELQNRETNLPFKSYPPIWGLTAYW' A
#
# COMPACT_ATOMS: atom_id res chain seq x y z
N MET A 1 -16.16 -8.18 -14.08
CA MET A 1 -14.86 -7.51 -13.80
C MET A 1 -14.99 -6.81 -12.47
N GLU A 2 -14.21 -7.19 -11.46
CA GLU A 2 -14.19 -6.47 -10.19
C GLU A 2 -13.48 -5.12 -10.37
N THR A 3 -14.19 -4.03 -10.16
CA THR A 3 -13.63 -2.68 -10.22
C THR A 3 -12.85 -2.41 -8.95
N LYS A 4 -11.54 -2.21 -9.05
CA LYS A 4 -10.70 -1.89 -7.88
C LYS A 4 -10.93 -0.44 -7.45
N ILE A 5 -11.01 -0.22 -6.14
CA ILE A 5 -11.03 1.12 -5.57
C ILE A 5 -9.63 1.43 -5.04
N HIS A 6 -9.09 2.58 -5.46
CA HIS A 6 -7.77 3.05 -5.07
C HIS A 6 -7.93 4.20 -4.08
N PHE A 7 -7.27 4.09 -2.93
CA PHE A 7 -7.25 5.14 -1.91
C PHE A 7 -5.85 5.72 -1.76
N ARG A 8 -5.75 7.03 -1.60
CA ARG A 8 -4.47 7.70 -1.43
C ARG A 8 -4.56 8.99 -0.63
N ARG A 9 -3.74 9.09 0.41
CA ARG A 9 -3.60 10.32 1.20
C ARG A 9 -2.60 11.28 0.55
N CYS A 10 -2.94 12.56 0.50
CA CYS A 10 -2.01 13.59 0.05
C CYS A 10 -0.92 13.82 1.10
N HIS A 11 0.36 13.77 0.68
CA HIS A 11 1.51 14.03 1.56
C HIS A 11 1.67 15.53 1.91
N MET A 12 0.94 16.42 1.21
CA MET A 12 1.03 17.87 1.43
C MET A 12 -0.09 18.41 2.32
N CYS A 13 -1.35 18.02 2.07
CA CYS A 13 -2.51 18.53 2.82
C CYS A 13 -3.24 17.46 3.64
N GLY A 14 -2.83 16.19 3.58
CA GLY A 14 -3.42 15.11 4.35
C GLY A 14 -4.80 14.64 3.88
N THR A 15 -5.41 15.26 2.86
CA THR A 15 -6.70 14.86 2.29
C THR A 15 -6.64 13.44 1.72
N LEU A 16 -7.62 12.61 2.05
CA LEU A 16 -7.83 11.31 1.44
C LEU A 16 -8.48 11.48 0.06
N ASN A 17 -7.96 10.79 -0.93
CA ASN A 17 -8.47 10.77 -2.29
C ASN A 17 -8.84 9.34 -2.66
N GLU A 18 -9.89 9.18 -3.45
CA GLU A 18 -10.38 7.90 -3.92
C GLU A 18 -10.60 7.90 -5.44
N ALA A 19 -10.36 6.77 -6.09
CA ALA A 19 -10.64 6.60 -7.51
C ALA A 19 -11.00 5.15 -7.83
N SER A 20 -12.06 4.96 -8.62
CA SER A 20 -12.50 3.64 -9.07
C SER A 20 -11.89 3.30 -10.43
N GLY A 21 -11.28 2.12 -10.54
CA GLY A 21 -10.71 1.61 -11.79
C GLY A 21 -9.40 2.27 -12.25
N GLN A 22 -8.93 3.31 -11.56
CA GLN A 22 -7.71 4.05 -11.91
C GLN A 22 -6.95 4.53 -10.67
N LEU A 23 -5.66 4.80 -10.85
CA LEU A 23 -4.80 5.31 -9.77
C LEU A 23 -5.07 6.80 -9.47
N VAL A 24 -4.95 7.18 -8.20
CA VAL A 24 -5.01 8.59 -7.79
C VAL A 24 -3.68 9.28 -8.13
N GLY A 25 -3.68 10.07 -9.21
CA GLY A 25 -2.53 10.85 -9.66
C GLY A 25 -2.39 12.24 -9.01
N ASN A 26 -3.50 12.89 -8.66
CA ASN A 26 -3.52 14.25 -8.12
C ASN A 26 -4.43 14.34 -6.89
N CYS A 27 -4.14 15.28 -6.00
CA CYS A 27 -5.02 15.57 -4.87
C CYS A 27 -6.20 16.44 -5.30
N SER A 28 -7.42 16.04 -4.95
CA SER A 28 -8.65 16.81 -5.21
C SER A 28 -8.73 18.12 -4.42
N SER A 29 -8.02 18.21 -3.27
CA SER A 29 -8.04 19.39 -2.41
C SER A 29 -7.00 20.43 -2.78
N CYS A 30 -5.73 20.05 -2.97
CA CYS A 30 -4.65 21.01 -3.24
C CYS A 30 -4.11 20.98 -4.68
N GLY A 31 -4.66 20.13 -5.56
CA GLY A 31 -4.27 20.01 -6.97
C GLY A 31 -2.89 19.38 -7.22
N LYS A 32 -2.06 19.24 -6.18
CA LYS A 32 -0.69 18.73 -6.31
C LYS A 32 -0.65 17.30 -6.81
N HIS A 33 0.35 17.03 -7.64
CA HIS A 33 0.64 15.69 -8.13
C HIS A 33 1.14 14.81 -6.98
N LEU A 34 0.63 13.59 -6.92
CA LEU A 34 0.99 12.62 -5.89
C LEU A 34 2.07 11.70 -6.48
N ALA A 35 3.33 11.92 -6.11
CA ALA A 35 4.49 11.19 -6.63
C ALA A 35 4.37 9.67 -6.43
N PRO A 36 4.55 8.80 -7.45
CA PRO A 36 4.35 7.36 -7.32
C PRO A 36 5.16 6.77 -6.15
N PHE A 37 4.54 5.88 -5.38
CA PHE A 37 5.26 5.11 -4.37
C PHE A 37 6.02 4.00 -5.07
N HIS A 38 7.33 4.18 -5.23
CA HIS A 38 8.21 3.08 -5.58
C HIS A 38 8.53 2.33 -4.29
N TYR A 39 8.05 1.09 -4.17
CA TYR A 39 8.47 0.21 -3.09
C TYR A 39 9.93 -0.17 -3.36
N PHE A 40 10.85 0.39 -2.57
CA PHE A 40 12.24 -0.05 -2.57
C PHE A 40 12.37 -1.21 -1.58
N ASP A 41 12.57 -2.41 -2.11
CA ASP A 41 12.83 -3.58 -1.29
C ASP A 41 14.33 -3.67 -1.00
N GLU A 42 14.75 -3.11 0.14
CA GLU A 42 16.14 -3.16 0.59
C GLU A 42 16.67 -4.60 0.68
N SER A 43 15.80 -5.59 0.91
CA SER A 43 16.22 -6.99 1.00
C SER A 43 16.73 -7.54 -0.34
N ILE A 44 16.12 -7.11 -1.46
CA ILE A 44 16.58 -7.45 -2.80
C ILE A 44 17.94 -6.80 -3.06
N PHE A 45 18.09 -5.53 -2.71
CA PHE A 45 19.35 -4.80 -2.90
C PHE A 45 20.50 -5.39 -2.06
N MET A 46 20.21 -5.80 -0.82
CA MET A 46 21.18 -6.43 0.08
C MET A 46 21.44 -7.92 -0.24
N GLY A 47 20.84 -8.48 -1.29
CA GLY A 47 20.99 -9.89 -1.64
C GLY A 47 20.47 -10.85 -0.58
N LEU A 48 19.59 -10.38 0.31
CA LEU A 48 18.92 -11.24 1.28
C LEU A 48 18.00 -12.18 0.50
N PRO A 49 17.94 -13.47 0.89
CA PRO A 49 17.02 -14.39 0.24
C PRO A 49 15.60 -13.84 0.36
N LEU A 50 14.92 -13.68 -0.78
CA LEU A 50 13.46 -13.49 -0.82
C LEU A 50 12.89 -14.46 0.20
N ARG A 51 12.24 -13.95 1.25
CA ARG A 51 11.59 -14.79 2.27
C ARG A 51 10.58 -15.67 1.54
N LYS A 52 11.02 -16.86 1.14
CA LYS A 52 10.16 -17.93 0.69
C LYS A 52 9.30 -18.24 1.89
N GLU A 53 8.01 -17.98 1.69
CA GLU A 53 6.95 -18.25 2.64
C GLU A 53 6.95 -17.24 3.80
N LEU A 54 6.05 -16.27 3.71
CA LEU A 54 5.34 -15.81 4.90
C LEU A 54 4.70 -17.07 5.50
N GLN A 55 5.43 -17.77 6.36
CA GLN A 55 4.84 -18.80 7.19
C GLN A 55 3.62 -18.16 7.84
N ASN A 56 2.46 -18.80 7.68
CA ASN A 56 1.26 -18.43 8.41
C ASN A 56 1.63 -18.48 9.89
N ARG A 57 1.94 -17.31 10.47
CA ARG A 57 2.12 -17.22 11.91
C ARG A 57 0.74 -17.49 12.47
N GLU A 58 0.62 -18.53 13.27
CA GLU A 58 -0.58 -18.73 14.09
C GLU A 58 -0.71 -17.51 14.99
N THR A 59 -1.67 -16.64 14.66
CA THR A 59 -1.97 -15.46 15.45
C THR A 59 -3.13 -15.80 16.36
N ASN A 60 -3.10 -15.35 17.63
CA ASN A 60 -4.27 -15.42 18.53
C ASN A 60 -5.37 -14.39 18.17
N LEU A 61 -5.34 -13.84 16.97
CA LEU A 61 -6.32 -12.89 16.49
C LEU A 61 -7.61 -13.63 16.11
N PRO A 62 -8.79 -12.99 16.20
CA PRO A 62 -10.08 -13.67 16.15
C PRO A 62 -10.40 -14.34 14.81
N PHE A 63 -9.71 -14.00 13.73
CA PHE A 63 -9.97 -14.57 12.41
C PHE A 63 -8.91 -15.62 12.04
N LYS A 64 -9.38 -16.76 11.50
CA LYS A 64 -8.52 -17.89 11.07
C LYS A 64 -7.55 -17.53 9.94
N SER A 65 -7.85 -16.51 9.14
CA SER A 65 -6.94 -15.97 8.15
C SER A 65 -7.14 -14.46 8.02
N TYR A 66 -6.04 -13.75 7.81
CA TYR A 66 -6.02 -12.34 7.46
C TYR A 66 -5.48 -12.25 6.04
N PRO A 67 -6.24 -11.67 5.09
CA PRO A 67 -5.70 -11.45 3.76
C PRO A 67 -4.49 -10.51 3.86
N PRO A 68 -3.41 -10.75 3.10
CA PRO A 68 -2.27 -9.84 3.08
C PRO A 68 -2.74 -8.44 2.66
N ILE A 69 -2.41 -7.43 3.47
CA ILE A 69 -2.62 -6.04 3.10
C ILE A 69 -1.56 -5.69 2.04
N TRP A 70 -1.98 -5.67 0.78
CA TRP A 70 -1.14 -5.21 -0.32
C TRP A 70 -1.08 -3.68 -0.31
N GLY A 71 -0.07 -3.13 0.38
CA GLY A 71 0.25 -1.71 0.32
C GLY A 71 -0.06 -0.93 1.59
N LEU A 72 0.65 -1.23 2.68
CA LEU A 72 0.75 -0.31 3.81
C LEU A 72 2.20 0.15 3.96
N THR A 73 2.47 1.40 3.59
CA THR A 73 3.73 2.07 3.93
C THR A 73 3.42 3.05 5.05
N ALA A 74 3.81 2.72 6.28
CA ALA A 74 3.81 3.65 7.39
C ALA A 74 5.22 4.25 7.50
N TYR A 75 5.36 5.53 7.17
CA TYR A 75 6.51 6.34 7.58
C TYR A 75 6.09 7.07 8.85
N TRP A 76 6.88 6.93 9.91
CA TRP A 76 6.76 7.73 11.13
C TRP A 76 7.44 9.08 10.93
#